data_AF-A0A5T1CZ33-F1
#
_entry.id   AF-A0A5T1CZ33-F1
#
_cell.length_a   1.000
_cell.length_b   1.000
_cell.length_c   1.000
_cell.angle_alpha   90.00
_cell.angle_beta   90.00
_cell.angle_gamma   90.00
#
_symmetry.space_group_name_H-M   'P 1'
#
loop_
_entity.id
_entity.type
_entity.pdbx_description
1 polymer ?
#
loop_
_entity_poly.entity_id
_entity_poly.type
_entity_poly.pdbx_seq_one_letter_code
_entity_poly.pdbx_strand_id
1 'polypeptide(L)'
;MNKDLFLKNTQALFEVDQILAYKLRSLEKIDFKILQNENGINFIKDDISLYKNPNQELLENLTLFKSEYEKYPVLFFYGFGNGMFYKALCENKNHKHIIVFEDELEILALAFHLFDFSKELKNEKLILFYTPEVTTAQLTTLFIYENIQKSVKIFNLYIHNNFYEKFYTQKIKKLNYKLMETIKYIVLNKGNDPYDSIIGIKHTLNNIPKLLSHGIFQDFLKKRKGKVK
;
A
#
# COMPACT_ATOMS: atom_id res chain seq x y z
N MET A 1 18.96 -3.59 -23.31
CA MET A 1 18.30 -4.00 -22.05
C MET A 1 19.12 -5.13 -21.43
N ASN A 2 19.40 -5.09 -20.13
CA ASN A 2 20.27 -6.08 -19.46
C ASN A 2 19.49 -7.36 -19.14
N LYS A 3 19.75 -8.45 -19.88
CA LYS A 3 19.02 -9.73 -19.75
C LYS A 3 19.32 -10.44 -18.44
N ASP A 4 20.57 -10.42 -18.00
CA ASP A 4 20.99 -11.10 -16.77
C ASP A 4 20.31 -10.48 -15.54
N LEU A 5 20.21 -9.14 -15.52
CA LEU A 5 19.54 -8.42 -14.45
C LEU A 5 18.05 -8.75 -14.39
N PHE A 6 17.38 -8.80 -15.53
CA PHE A 6 15.98 -9.17 -15.61
C PHE A 6 15.73 -10.62 -15.17
N LEU A 7 16.58 -11.55 -15.59
CA LEU A 7 16.50 -12.94 -15.13
C LEU A 7 16.71 -13.04 -13.61
N LYS A 8 17.67 -12.30 -13.07
CA LYS A 8 17.93 -12.24 -11.62
C LYS A 8 16.71 -11.72 -10.83
N ASN A 9 16.11 -10.62 -11.28
CA ASN A 9 14.93 -10.03 -10.65
C ASN A 9 13.70 -10.94 -10.76
N THR A 10 13.43 -11.48 -11.95
CA THR A 10 12.29 -12.39 -12.15
C THR A 10 12.49 -13.71 -11.41
N GLN A 11 13.74 -14.16 -11.21
CA GLN A 11 14.02 -15.35 -10.39
C GLN A 11 13.75 -15.09 -8.91
N ALA A 12 14.17 -13.94 -8.41
CA ALA A 12 13.83 -13.50 -7.06
C ALA A 12 12.32 -13.37 -6.87
N LEU A 13 11.61 -12.79 -7.84
CA LEU A 13 10.16 -12.71 -7.82
C LEU A 13 9.50 -14.08 -7.87
N PHE A 14 10.04 -15.02 -8.65
CA PHE A 14 9.49 -16.37 -8.77
C PHE A 14 9.46 -17.12 -7.43
N GLU A 15 10.41 -16.85 -6.53
CA GLU A 15 10.46 -17.47 -5.20
C GLU A 15 9.29 -17.04 -4.29
N VAL A 16 8.68 -15.88 -4.55
CA VAL A 16 7.60 -15.30 -3.73
C VAL A 16 6.25 -15.21 -4.47
N ASP A 17 6.26 -14.95 -5.78
CA ASP A 17 5.10 -14.90 -6.67
C ASP A 17 5.46 -15.50 -8.05
N GLN A 18 5.21 -16.80 -8.18
CA GLN A 18 5.48 -17.54 -9.40
C GLN A 18 4.64 -17.04 -10.59
N ILE A 19 3.39 -16.65 -10.35
CA ILE A 19 2.44 -16.28 -11.41
C ILE A 19 2.88 -14.98 -12.05
N LEU A 20 3.20 -13.96 -11.26
CA LEU A 20 3.68 -12.68 -11.77
C LEU A 20 5.03 -12.83 -12.47
N ALA A 21 5.94 -13.62 -11.91
CA ALA A 21 7.24 -13.89 -12.54
C ALA A 21 7.09 -14.57 -13.91
N TYR A 22 6.19 -15.55 -14.05
CA TYR A 22 5.91 -16.17 -15.35
C TYR A 22 5.34 -15.19 -16.35
N LYS A 23 4.36 -14.37 -15.94
CA LYS A 23 3.76 -13.35 -16.82
C LYS A 23 4.79 -12.35 -17.35
N LEU A 24 5.71 -11.90 -16.49
CA LEU A 24 6.80 -11.01 -16.92
C LEU A 24 7.74 -11.71 -17.90
N ARG A 25 8.09 -12.97 -17.66
CA ARG A 25 8.95 -13.76 -18.56
C ARG A 25 8.29 -14.11 -19.89
N SER A 26 6.97 -14.19 -19.94
CA SER A 26 6.19 -14.47 -21.15
C SER A 26 5.85 -13.23 -21.98
N LEU A 27 6.33 -12.03 -21.61
CA LEU A 27 6.13 -10.84 -22.42
C LEU A 27 6.89 -10.95 -23.74
N GLU A 28 6.15 -11.00 -24.85
CA GLU A 28 6.73 -11.11 -26.19
C GLU A 28 7.14 -9.75 -26.77
N LYS A 29 6.41 -8.69 -26.40
CA LYS A 29 6.60 -7.34 -26.95
C LYS A 29 6.53 -6.29 -25.83
N ILE A 30 7.40 -5.31 -25.93
CA ILE A 30 7.41 -4.12 -25.07
C ILE A 30 7.28 -2.91 -26.02
N ASP A 31 6.16 -2.21 -25.92
CA ASP A 31 5.82 -1.02 -26.70
C ASP A 31 6.42 0.25 -26.08
N PHE A 32 6.62 0.25 -24.75
CA PHE A 32 7.31 1.36 -24.08
C PHE A 32 8.78 1.49 -24.53
N LYS A 33 9.18 2.72 -24.84
CA LYS A 33 10.57 3.10 -25.16
C LYS A 33 11.22 3.76 -23.95
N ILE A 34 12.51 3.45 -23.73
CA ILE A 34 13.32 4.13 -22.72
C ILE A 34 13.91 5.39 -23.34
N LEU A 35 13.63 6.55 -22.73
CA LEU A 35 14.32 7.80 -23.00
C LEU A 35 15.22 8.13 -21.82
N GLN A 36 16.53 8.21 -22.06
CA GLN A 36 17.51 8.62 -21.06
C GLN A 36 18.17 9.91 -21.52
N ASN A 37 18.04 10.97 -20.72
CA ASN A 37 18.63 12.27 -20.96
C ASN A 37 19.09 12.91 -19.64
N GLU A 38 19.46 14.19 -19.69
CA GLU A 38 19.88 14.98 -18.52
C GLU A 38 18.83 15.04 -17.39
N ASN A 39 17.53 14.95 -17.75
CA ASN A 39 16.42 14.94 -16.79
C ASN A 39 16.20 13.55 -16.17
N GLY A 40 16.93 12.52 -16.59
CA GLY A 40 16.86 11.17 -16.04
C GLY A 40 16.29 10.14 -17.01
N ILE A 41 15.76 9.04 -16.46
CA ILE A 41 15.21 7.91 -17.23
C ILE A 41 13.69 7.99 -17.23
N ASN A 42 13.09 8.02 -18.42
CA ASN A 42 11.65 8.06 -18.63
C ASN A 42 11.20 6.90 -19.53
N PHE A 43 9.97 6.43 -19.36
CA PHE A 43 9.35 5.50 -20.31
C PHE A 43 8.26 6.21 -21.10
N ILE A 44 8.23 5.96 -22.40
CA ILE A 44 7.34 6.64 -23.36
C ILE A 44 6.58 5.59 -24.15
N LYS A 45 5.26 5.73 -24.23
CA LYS A 45 4.38 4.92 -25.08
C LYS A 45 3.43 5.87 -25.81
N ASP A 46 3.33 5.75 -27.13
CA ASP A 46 2.49 6.60 -27.99
C ASP A 46 2.67 8.11 -27.75
N ASP A 47 3.93 8.56 -27.67
CA ASP A 47 4.34 9.94 -27.38
C ASP A 47 3.92 10.48 -26.00
N ILE A 48 3.38 9.62 -25.12
CA ILE A 48 3.05 9.94 -23.74
C ILE A 48 4.19 9.46 -22.84
N SER A 49 4.81 10.39 -22.13
CA SER A 49 5.84 10.09 -21.12
C SER A 49 5.23 9.81 -19.74
N LEU A 50 5.87 8.93 -18.97
CA LEU A 50 5.49 8.69 -17.58
C LEU A 50 5.72 9.92 -16.70
N TYR A 51 6.84 10.61 -16.91
CA TYR A 51 7.26 11.77 -16.13
C TYR A 51 7.33 13.01 -17.03
N LYS A 52 7.17 14.19 -16.44
CA LYS A 52 7.54 15.47 -17.05
C LYS A 52 9.03 15.71 -16.87
N ASN A 53 9.54 15.52 -15.65
CA ASN A 53 10.97 15.57 -15.34
C ASN A 53 11.32 14.47 -14.32
N PRO A 54 11.88 13.32 -14.74
CA PRO A 54 12.13 12.18 -13.88
C PRO A 54 12.96 12.51 -12.62
N ASN A 55 14.06 13.24 -12.75
CA ASN A 55 14.97 13.54 -11.64
C ASN A 55 14.36 14.51 -10.64
N GLN A 56 13.63 15.53 -11.12
CA GLN A 56 12.94 16.47 -10.26
C GLN A 56 11.82 15.78 -9.47
N GLU A 57 10.93 15.04 -10.14
CA GLU A 57 9.84 14.31 -9.50
C GLU A 57 10.37 13.26 -8.50
N LEU A 58 11.48 12.60 -8.83
CA LEU A 58 12.17 11.69 -7.91
C LEU A 58 12.64 12.41 -6.65
N LEU A 59 13.31 13.56 -6.78
CA LEU A 59 13.84 14.31 -5.65
C LEU A 59 12.70 14.84 -4.76
N GLU A 60 11.64 15.38 -5.36
CA GLU A 60 10.44 15.86 -4.64
C GLU A 60 9.81 14.73 -3.83
N ASN A 61 9.56 13.58 -4.46
CA ASN A 61 8.97 12.42 -3.80
C ASN A 61 9.89 11.87 -2.69
N LEU A 62 11.20 11.73 -2.94
CA LEU A 62 12.12 11.27 -1.89
C LEU A 62 12.18 12.23 -0.71
N THR A 63 12.13 13.53 -0.95
CA THR A 63 12.11 14.54 0.12
C THR A 63 10.85 14.41 0.96
N LEU A 64 9.68 14.30 0.32
CA LEU A 64 8.39 14.10 0.99
C LEU A 64 8.36 12.84 1.85
N PHE A 65 8.77 11.69 1.30
CA PHE A 65 8.74 10.43 2.03
C PHE A 65 9.78 10.34 3.14
N LYS A 66 10.90 11.05 2.99
CA LYS A 66 11.89 11.20 4.06
C LYS A 66 11.42 12.15 5.17
N SER A 67 10.62 13.17 4.89
CA SER A 67 10.14 14.10 5.93
C SER A 67 8.91 13.59 6.67
N GLU A 68 7.91 13.10 5.94
CA GLU A 68 6.59 12.78 6.51
C GLU A 68 6.43 11.30 6.87
N TYR A 69 7.08 10.42 6.12
CA TYR A 69 6.79 8.98 6.15
C TYR A 69 7.97 8.11 6.59
N GLU A 70 9.10 8.69 7.00
CA GLU A 70 10.35 7.96 7.31
C GLU A 70 10.18 6.80 8.29
N LYS A 71 9.26 6.92 9.24
CA LYS A 71 9.00 5.93 10.30
C LYS A 71 7.88 4.96 9.98
N TYR A 72 7.22 5.10 8.83
CA TYR A 72 6.08 4.26 8.46
C TYR A 72 6.60 2.87 8.08
N PRO A 73 6.19 1.80 8.78
CA PRO A 73 6.70 0.47 8.49
C PRO A 73 6.11 -0.12 7.20
N VAL A 74 4.96 0.38 6.74
CA VAL A 74 4.27 -0.14 5.57
C VAL A 74 3.77 1.02 4.72
N LEU A 75 4.00 0.95 3.40
CA LEU A 75 3.56 1.94 2.44
C LEU A 75 2.89 1.25 1.25
N PHE A 76 1.79 1.83 0.76
CA PHE A 76 1.03 1.32 -0.38
C PHE A 76 1.05 2.32 -1.53
N PHE A 77 1.38 1.86 -2.72
CA PHE A 77 1.52 2.70 -3.90
C PHE A 77 0.75 2.17 -5.09
N TYR A 78 0.32 3.09 -5.94
CA TYR A 78 -0.19 2.81 -7.28
C TYR A 78 0.77 3.36 -8.33
N GLY A 79 1.27 2.47 -9.18
CA GLY A 79 2.24 2.75 -10.23
C GLY A 79 3.68 2.51 -9.80
N PHE A 80 4.44 1.76 -10.59
CA PHE A 80 5.84 1.45 -10.34
C PHE A 80 6.80 2.47 -10.95
N GLY A 81 6.40 3.06 -12.08
CA GLY A 81 7.24 3.98 -12.83
C GLY A 81 8.56 3.36 -13.26
N ASN A 82 9.64 4.15 -13.32
CA ASN A 82 10.96 3.66 -13.71
C ASN A 82 11.67 2.81 -12.62
N GLY A 83 11.08 2.65 -11.43
CA GLY A 83 11.61 1.85 -10.33
C GLY A 83 12.66 2.54 -9.43
N MET A 84 13.27 3.64 -9.85
CA MET A 84 14.35 4.30 -9.08
C MET A 84 13.88 4.78 -7.70
N PHE A 85 12.67 5.32 -7.63
CA PHE A 85 12.05 5.77 -6.38
C PHE A 85 11.92 4.64 -5.35
N TYR A 86 11.40 3.49 -5.77
CA TYR A 86 11.25 2.33 -4.91
C TYR A 86 12.58 1.72 -4.49
N LYS A 87 13.59 1.77 -5.37
CA LYS A 87 14.94 1.33 -5.02
C LYS A 87 15.50 2.15 -3.86
N ALA A 88 15.38 3.48 -3.93
CA ALA A 88 15.81 4.38 -2.88
C ALA A 88 14.97 4.25 -1.60
N LEU A 89 13.65 4.12 -1.70
CA LEU A 89 12.79 3.88 -0.53
C LEU A 89 13.18 2.57 0.20
N CYS A 90 13.56 1.53 -0.54
CA CYS A 90 13.98 0.27 0.04
C CYS A 90 15.28 0.36 0.86
N GLU A 91 16.04 1.45 0.78
CA GLU A 91 17.24 1.64 1.62
C GLU A 91 16.88 1.98 3.08
N ASN A 92 15.71 2.58 3.31
CA ASN A 92 15.26 2.91 4.65
C ASN A 92 14.89 1.65 5.45
N LYS A 93 15.53 1.45 6.61
CA LYS A 93 15.37 0.25 7.46
C LYS A 93 14.04 0.20 8.23
N ASN A 94 13.37 1.34 8.36
CA ASN A 94 12.07 1.44 9.04
C ASN A 94 10.96 0.85 8.17
N HIS A 95 11.00 1.08 6.85
CA HIS A 95 10.08 0.46 5.90
C HIS A 95 10.31 -1.06 5.90
N LYS A 96 9.29 -1.81 6.29
CA LYS A 96 9.25 -3.27 6.30
C LYS A 96 8.67 -3.81 5.01
N HIS A 97 7.55 -3.24 4.56
CA HIS A 97 6.90 -3.63 3.31
C HIS A 97 6.50 -2.39 2.51
N ILE A 98 6.89 -2.37 1.24
CA ILE A 98 6.46 -1.40 0.24
C ILE A 98 5.65 -2.18 -0.78
N ILE A 99 4.35 -1.93 -0.80
CA ILE A 99 3.40 -2.63 -1.66
C ILE A 99 3.12 -1.73 -2.86
N VAL A 100 3.35 -2.24 -4.07
CA VAL A 100 3.11 -1.48 -5.30
C VAL A 100 2.15 -2.24 -6.21
N PHE A 101 1.09 -1.56 -6.64
CA PHE A 101 0.12 -2.06 -7.61
C PHE A 101 0.44 -1.45 -8.98
N GLU A 102 0.67 -2.29 -9.97
CA GLU A 102 1.00 -1.88 -11.34
C GLU A 102 0.07 -2.56 -12.35
N ASP A 103 -0.46 -1.77 -13.30
CA ASP A 103 -1.31 -2.25 -14.39
C ASP A 103 -0.52 -2.72 -15.59
N GLU A 104 0.63 -2.13 -15.86
CA GLU A 104 1.39 -2.37 -17.08
C GLU A 104 2.62 -3.22 -16.76
N LEU A 105 2.57 -4.52 -17.09
CA LEU A 105 3.71 -5.43 -16.89
C LEU A 105 4.97 -4.97 -17.63
N GLU A 106 4.81 -4.27 -18.75
CA GLU A 106 5.90 -3.66 -19.51
C GLU A 106 6.73 -2.69 -18.64
N ILE A 107 6.07 -1.89 -17.78
CA ILE A 107 6.75 -0.94 -16.89
C ILE A 107 7.63 -1.69 -15.88
N LEU A 108 7.09 -2.75 -15.26
CA LEU A 108 7.86 -3.62 -14.36
C LEU A 108 9.04 -4.27 -15.08
N ALA A 109 8.81 -4.80 -16.29
CA ALA A 109 9.84 -5.46 -17.07
C ALA A 109 10.98 -4.49 -17.43
N LEU A 110 10.66 -3.29 -17.90
CA LEU A 110 11.66 -2.26 -18.20
C LEU A 110 12.47 -1.89 -16.96
N ALA A 111 11.82 -1.66 -15.82
CA ALA A 111 12.51 -1.34 -14.58
C ALA A 111 13.41 -2.50 -14.10
N PHE A 112 12.99 -3.76 -14.27
CA PHE A 112 13.80 -4.94 -13.95
C PHE A 112 15.01 -5.12 -14.87
N HIS A 113 15.01 -4.51 -16.06
CA HIS A 113 16.18 -4.42 -16.93
C HIS A 113 17.13 -3.28 -16.56
N LEU A 114 16.71 -2.34 -15.70
CA LEU A 114 17.49 -1.18 -15.30
C LEU A 114 18.11 -1.31 -13.90
N PHE A 115 17.37 -1.85 -12.93
CA PHE A 115 17.78 -1.89 -11.52
C PHE A 115 17.68 -3.29 -10.93
N ASP A 116 18.56 -3.62 -9.99
CA ASP A 116 18.51 -4.89 -9.23
C ASP A 116 17.52 -4.75 -8.07
N PHE A 117 16.44 -5.51 -8.07
CA PHE A 117 15.46 -5.61 -6.97
C PHE A 117 15.49 -6.99 -6.29
N SER A 118 16.44 -7.85 -6.66
CA SER A 118 16.40 -9.26 -6.26
C SER A 118 16.39 -9.47 -4.73
N LYS A 119 17.08 -8.63 -3.98
CA LYS A 119 17.10 -8.71 -2.50
C LYS A 119 15.79 -8.20 -1.90
N GLU A 120 15.28 -7.11 -2.43
CA GLU A 120 14.06 -6.46 -1.97
C GLU A 120 12.83 -7.34 -2.20
N LEU A 121 12.78 -8.03 -3.35
CA LEU A 121 11.73 -8.98 -3.70
C LEU A 121 11.79 -10.25 -2.85
N LYS A 122 12.96 -10.89 -2.72
CA LYS A 122 13.13 -12.14 -1.92
C LYS A 122 12.77 -11.95 -0.45
N ASN A 123 13.09 -10.78 0.11
CA ASN A 123 12.80 -10.47 1.51
C ASN A 123 11.40 -9.89 1.69
N GLU A 124 10.58 -9.83 0.63
CA GLU A 124 9.23 -9.25 0.63
C GLU A 124 9.20 -7.80 1.16
N LYS A 125 10.33 -7.10 1.02
CA LYS A 125 10.42 -5.68 1.33
C LYS A 125 9.73 -4.86 0.25
N LEU A 126 9.83 -5.30 -1.00
CA LEU A 126 9.06 -4.81 -2.13
C LEU A 126 8.10 -5.91 -2.56
N ILE A 127 6.79 -5.67 -2.45
CA ILE A 127 5.74 -6.61 -2.85
C ILE A 127 5.00 -5.99 -4.04
N LEU A 128 4.93 -6.72 -5.14
CA LEU A 128 4.35 -6.23 -6.39
C LEU A 128 3.04 -6.96 -6.69
N PHE A 129 2.05 -6.21 -7.17
CA PHE A 129 0.77 -6.76 -7.61
C PHE A 129 0.47 -6.30 -9.03
N TYR A 130 0.09 -7.26 -9.88
CA TYR A 130 -0.49 -6.96 -11.19
C TYR A 130 -1.97 -6.62 -11.04
N THR A 131 -2.30 -5.33 -11.02
CA THR A 131 -3.62 -4.78 -10.67
C THR A 131 -4.81 -5.45 -11.37
N PRO A 132 -4.77 -5.71 -12.70
CA PRO A 132 -5.90 -6.28 -13.44
C PRO A 132 -6.36 -7.65 -12.93
N GLU A 133 -5.47 -8.42 -12.31
CA GLU A 133 -5.76 -9.78 -11.83
C GLU A 133 -5.66 -9.92 -10.31
N VAL A 134 -5.59 -8.81 -9.56
CA VAL A 134 -5.54 -8.86 -8.10
C VAL A 134 -6.81 -9.51 -7.56
N THR A 135 -6.63 -10.68 -6.95
CA THR A 135 -7.70 -11.45 -6.31
C THR A 135 -7.93 -11.00 -4.87
N THR A 136 -9.12 -11.25 -4.33
CA THR A 136 -9.39 -10.98 -2.91
C THR A 136 -8.54 -11.87 -2.00
N ALA A 137 -8.26 -13.12 -2.40
CA ALA A 137 -7.42 -14.05 -1.66
C ALA A 137 -5.97 -13.55 -1.50
N GLN A 138 -5.39 -12.96 -2.56
CA GLN A 138 -4.09 -12.30 -2.50
C GLN A 138 -4.10 -11.13 -1.51
N LEU A 139 -5.11 -10.27 -1.58
CA LEU A 139 -5.22 -9.14 -0.64
C LEU A 139 -5.40 -9.61 0.81
N THR A 140 -6.24 -10.62 1.07
CA THR A 140 -6.40 -11.15 2.43
C THR A 140 -5.10 -11.75 2.95
N THR A 141 -4.33 -12.42 2.09
CA THR A 141 -3.00 -12.97 2.44
C THR A 141 -2.02 -11.86 2.78
N LEU A 142 -2.02 -10.76 2.01
CA LEU A 142 -1.20 -9.58 2.29
C LEU A 142 -1.48 -9.00 3.67
N PHE A 143 -2.73 -9.00 4.12
CA PHE A 143 -3.07 -8.54 5.46
C PHE A 143 -2.91 -9.62 6.55
N ILE A 144 -2.29 -10.77 6.27
CA ILE A 144 -1.86 -11.71 7.33
C ILE A 144 -0.57 -11.21 8.00
N TYR A 145 0.29 -10.50 7.27
CA TYR A 145 1.54 -9.97 7.81
C TYR A 145 1.29 -9.04 9.01
N GLU A 146 1.94 -9.33 10.12
CA GLU A 146 1.74 -8.61 11.38
C GLU A 146 2.01 -7.10 11.26
N ASN A 147 3.09 -6.73 10.56
CA ASN A 147 3.44 -5.33 10.32
C ASN A 147 2.35 -4.59 9.54
N ILE A 148 1.74 -5.25 8.56
CA ILE A 148 0.67 -4.68 7.74
C ILE A 148 -0.59 -4.52 8.59
N GLN A 149 -0.98 -5.54 9.36
CA GLN A 149 -2.12 -5.49 10.27
C GLN A 149 -2.03 -4.35 11.28
N LYS A 150 -0.85 -4.15 11.89
CA LYS A 150 -0.61 -3.06 12.85
C LYS A 150 -0.66 -1.68 12.20
N SER A 151 -0.43 -1.60 10.89
CA SER A 151 -0.37 -0.35 10.13
C SER A 151 -1.68 0.00 9.42
N VAL A 152 -2.72 -0.84 9.53
CA VAL A 152 -4.01 -0.65 8.85
C VAL A 152 -4.65 0.70 9.18
N LYS A 153 -4.49 1.20 10.40
CA LYS A 153 -5.08 2.50 10.83
C LYS A 153 -4.48 3.72 10.13
N ILE A 154 -3.24 3.61 9.64
CA ILE A 154 -2.51 4.66 8.92
C ILE A 154 -2.45 4.37 7.42
N PHE A 155 -3.31 3.48 6.93
CA PHE A 155 -3.36 3.13 5.52
C PHE A 155 -3.66 4.35 4.65
N ASN A 156 -2.82 4.55 3.64
CA ASN A 156 -3.07 5.45 2.52
C ASN A 156 -2.53 4.81 1.24
N LEU A 157 -3.23 4.98 0.12
CA LEU A 157 -2.77 4.56 -1.20
C LEU A 157 -2.16 5.77 -1.93
N TYR A 158 -0.83 5.83 -1.96
CA TYR A 158 -0.11 6.92 -2.63
C TYR A 158 -0.05 6.68 -4.14
N ILE A 159 -0.32 7.71 -4.94
CA ILE A 159 -0.22 7.63 -6.39
C ILE A 159 1.18 8.08 -6.80
N HIS A 160 1.87 7.28 -7.61
CA HIS A 160 3.29 7.49 -7.90
C HIS A 160 3.58 8.80 -8.64
N ASN A 161 2.77 9.13 -9.65
CA ASN A 161 2.88 10.40 -10.38
C ASN A 161 1.57 10.74 -11.14
N ASN A 162 1.54 11.93 -11.75
CA ASN A 162 0.39 12.46 -12.48
C ASN A 162 0.00 11.64 -13.73
N PHE A 163 0.90 10.81 -14.29
CA PHE A 163 0.54 9.91 -15.38
C PHE A 163 -0.51 8.89 -14.91
N TYR A 164 -0.30 8.26 -13.75
CA TYR A 164 -1.27 7.30 -13.21
C TYR A 164 -2.59 7.99 -12.84
N GLU A 165 -2.53 9.19 -12.26
CA GLU A 165 -3.74 9.97 -11.99
C GLU A 165 -4.53 10.23 -13.27
N LYS A 166 -3.88 10.70 -14.34
CA LYS A 166 -4.56 11.07 -15.58
C LYS A 166 -5.22 9.87 -16.28
N PHE A 167 -4.53 8.74 -16.38
CA PHE A 167 -4.97 7.62 -17.21
C PHE A 167 -5.64 6.47 -16.43
N TYR A 168 -5.35 6.34 -15.13
CA TYR A 168 -5.76 5.18 -14.32
C TYR A 168 -6.71 5.54 -13.17
N THR A 169 -7.19 6.79 -13.06
CA THR A 169 -8.08 7.25 -11.97
C THR A 169 -9.19 6.27 -11.60
N GLN A 170 -9.91 5.71 -12.57
CA GLN A 170 -11.03 4.80 -12.26
C GLN A 170 -10.56 3.46 -11.67
N LYS A 171 -9.43 2.94 -12.18
CA LYS A 171 -8.82 1.71 -11.66
C LYS A 171 -8.24 1.93 -10.26
N ILE A 172 -7.57 3.08 -10.03
CA ILE A 172 -7.08 3.51 -8.70
C ILE A 172 -8.23 3.55 -7.70
N LYS A 173 -9.34 4.22 -8.04
CA LYS A 173 -10.53 4.30 -7.16
C LYS A 173 -11.09 2.92 -6.84
N LYS A 174 -11.22 2.05 -7.86
CA LYS A 174 -11.73 0.67 -7.68
C LYS A 174 -10.81 -0.16 -6.79
N LEU A 175 -9.49 -0.09 -6.99
CA LEU A 175 -8.52 -0.77 -6.14
C LEU A 175 -8.58 -0.25 -4.70
N ASN A 176 -8.59 1.07 -4.51
CA ASN A 176 -8.64 1.67 -3.18
C ASN A 176 -9.91 1.24 -2.42
N TYR A 177 -11.06 1.23 -3.09
CA TYR A 177 -12.30 0.71 -2.53
C TYR A 177 -12.17 -0.75 -2.09
N LYS A 178 -11.58 -1.62 -2.93
CA LYS A 178 -11.34 -3.03 -2.60
C LYS A 178 -10.39 -3.20 -1.41
N LEU A 179 -9.33 -2.40 -1.32
CA LEU A 179 -8.40 -2.41 -0.19
C LEU A 179 -9.11 -1.97 1.10
N MET A 180 -9.90 -0.90 1.06
CA MET A 180 -10.66 -0.41 2.20
C MET A 180 -11.70 -1.43 2.69
N GLU A 181 -12.43 -2.08 1.79
CA GLU A 181 -13.38 -3.15 2.14
C GLU A 181 -12.66 -4.34 2.79
N THR A 182 -11.50 -4.74 2.24
CA THR A 182 -10.70 -5.83 2.80
C THR A 182 -10.20 -5.47 4.21
N ILE A 183 -9.64 -4.27 4.38
CA ILE A 183 -9.22 -3.71 5.66
C ILE A 183 -10.37 -3.74 6.67
N LYS A 184 -11.55 -3.25 6.28
CA LYS A 184 -12.74 -3.21 7.14
C LYS A 184 -13.13 -4.63 7.59
N TYR A 185 -13.14 -5.58 6.66
CA TYR A 185 -13.42 -6.99 6.96
C TYR A 185 -12.42 -7.56 7.99
N ILE A 186 -11.12 -7.31 7.81
CA ILE A 186 -10.08 -7.81 8.74
C ILE A 186 -10.21 -7.19 10.12
N VAL A 187 -10.44 -5.87 10.19
CA VAL A 187 -10.61 -5.17 11.47
C VAL A 187 -11.84 -5.70 12.21
N LEU A 188 -12.96 -5.92 11.50
CA LEU A 188 -14.17 -6.50 12.08
C LEU A 188 -13.94 -7.94 12.57
N ASN A 189 -13.24 -8.76 11.79
CA ASN A 189 -12.94 -10.15 12.15
C ASN A 189 -12.01 -10.26 13.37
N LYS A 190 -11.05 -9.35 13.50
CA LYS A 190 -10.21 -9.31 14.70
C LYS A 190 -10.98 -8.87 15.95
N GLY A 191 -12.01 -8.03 15.76
CA GLY A 191 -12.85 -7.52 16.84
C GLY A 191 -12.06 -6.69 17.86
N ASN A 192 -12.76 -6.27 18.91
CA ASN A 192 -12.11 -5.94 20.17
C ASN A 192 -11.88 -7.24 20.93
N ASP A 193 -10.82 -7.28 21.75
CA ASP A 193 -10.57 -8.41 22.64
C ASP A 193 -11.85 -8.67 23.48
N PRO A 194 -12.45 -9.87 23.41
CA PRO A 194 -13.61 -10.22 24.22
C PRO A 194 -13.34 -10.02 25.72
N TYR A 195 -12.09 -10.22 26.16
CA TYR A 195 -11.68 -9.94 27.54
C TYR A 195 -11.82 -8.45 27.87
N ASP A 196 -11.33 -7.55 27.01
CA ASP A 196 -11.48 -6.10 27.18
C ASP A 196 -12.95 -5.68 27.23
N SER A 197 -13.78 -6.26 26.36
CA SER A 197 -15.23 -6.03 26.37
C SER A 197 -15.87 -6.47 27.70
N ILE A 198 -15.48 -7.63 28.25
CA ILE A 198 -15.94 -8.13 29.55
C ILE A 198 -15.46 -7.22 30.69
N ILE A 199 -14.22 -6.74 30.63
CA ILE A 199 -13.66 -5.80 31.61
C ILE A 199 -14.45 -4.48 31.58
N GLY A 200 -14.79 -3.96 30.40
CA GLY A 200 -15.67 -2.82 30.23
C GLY A 200 -17.03 -3.03 30.89
N ILE A 201 -17.71 -4.15 30.60
CA ILE A 201 -19.00 -4.51 31.21
C ILE A 201 -18.87 -4.59 32.74
N LYS A 202 -17.83 -5.26 33.25
CA LYS A 202 -17.57 -5.39 34.69
C LYS A 202 -17.40 -4.02 35.35
N HIS A 203 -16.61 -3.12 34.75
CA HIS A 203 -16.45 -1.76 35.26
C HIS A 203 -17.77 -0.98 35.22
N THR A 204 -18.57 -1.11 34.16
CA THR A 204 -19.89 -0.49 34.08
C THR A 204 -20.80 -1.00 35.21
N LEU A 205 -20.91 -2.32 35.39
CA LEU A 205 -21.73 -2.92 36.44
C LEU A 205 -21.30 -2.48 37.83
N ASN A 206 -20.00 -2.44 38.10
CA ASN A 206 -19.46 -2.00 39.39
C ASN A 206 -19.72 -0.51 39.67
N ASN A 207 -19.80 0.32 38.63
CA ASN A 207 -20.00 1.77 38.77
C ASN A 207 -21.47 2.19 38.70
N ILE A 208 -22.37 1.37 38.16
CA ILE A 208 -23.82 1.66 38.11
C ILE A 208 -24.39 2.02 39.49
N PRO A 209 -24.13 1.28 40.59
CA PRO A 209 -24.67 1.64 41.90
C PRO A 209 -24.23 3.03 42.35
N LYS A 210 -22.93 3.36 42.17
CA LYS A 210 -22.36 4.66 42.51
C LYS A 210 -22.99 5.78 41.69
N LEU A 211 -23.10 5.57 40.38
CA LEU A 211 -23.74 6.51 39.45
C LEU A 211 -25.19 6.79 39.86
N LEU A 212 -25.97 5.73 40.12
CA LEU A 212 -27.36 5.83 40.54
C LEU A 212 -27.48 6.54 41.90
N SER A 213 -26.57 6.31 42.84
CA SER A 213 -26.62 6.98 44.15
C SER A 213 -26.15 8.44 44.13
N HIS A 214 -25.50 8.90 43.05
CA HIS A 214 -24.88 10.21 43.02
C HIS A 214 -25.90 11.34 42.88
N GLY A 215 -25.85 12.34 43.76
CA GLY A 215 -26.84 13.44 43.83
C GLY A 215 -27.01 14.18 42.51
N ILE A 216 -25.90 14.52 41.85
CA ILE A 216 -25.90 15.18 40.52
C ILE A 216 -26.71 14.39 39.48
N PHE A 217 -26.56 13.06 39.45
CA PHE A 217 -27.25 12.22 38.49
C PHE A 217 -28.75 12.10 38.83
N GLN A 218 -29.08 12.00 40.12
CA GLN A 218 -30.46 12.03 40.60
C GLN A 218 -31.17 13.34 40.27
N ASP A 219 -30.50 14.49 40.43
CA ASP A 219 -31.05 15.79 40.07
C ASP A 219 -31.25 15.94 38.56
N PHE A 220 -30.33 15.39 37.77
CA PHE A 220 -30.48 15.30 36.32
C PHE A 220 -31.70 14.46 35.92
N LEU A 221 -31.88 13.28 36.53
CA LEU A 221 -33.02 12.41 36.30
C LEU A 221 -34.35 13.11 36.66
N LYS A 222 -34.41 13.79 37.81
CA LYS A 222 -35.58 14.58 38.22
C LYS A 222 -35.91 15.69 37.22
N LYS A 223 -34.92 16.41 36.71
CA LYS A 223 -35.09 17.48 35.70
C LYS A 223 -35.58 16.97 34.34
N ARG A 224 -35.29 15.71 34.01
CA ARG A 224 -35.69 15.05 32.75
C ARG A 224 -37.03 14.31 32.87
N LYS A 225 -37.44 13.91 34.07
CA LYS A 225 -38.71 13.22 34.34
C LYS A 225 -39.88 14.12 33.92
N GLY A 226 -40.62 13.71 32.89
CA GLY A 226 -41.75 14.47 32.32
C GLY A 226 -41.42 15.36 31.11
N LYS A 227 -40.15 15.46 30.68
CA LYS A 227 -39.75 16.14 29.43
C LYS A 227 -39.50 15.20 28.25
N VAL A 228 -39.59 13.90 28.48
CA VAL A 228 -39.53 12.87 27.44
C VAL A 228 -40.98 12.59 27.04
N LYS A 229 -41.33 12.93 25.80
CA LYS A 229 -42.57 12.48 25.14
C LYS A 229 -42.46 11.00 24.83
#